data_AF-A0A7Y9LMY1-F1
#
_entry.id   AF-A0A7Y9LMY1-F1
#
_cell.length_a   1.000
_cell.length_b   1.000
_cell.length_c   1.000
_cell.angle_alpha   90.00
_cell.angle_beta   90.00
_cell.angle_gamma   90.00
#
_symmetry.space_group_name_H-M   'P 1'
#
loop_
_entity.id
_entity.type
_entity.pdbx_description
1 polymer ?
#
loop_
_entity_poly.entity_id
_entity_poly.type
_entity_poly.pdbx_seq_one_letter_code
_entity_poly.pdbx_strand_id
1 'polypeptide(L)'
;MSHDYPAADDICLAFDAEPIRSAYLQGRLILFAGAGVSAGLGLPTFPQLVAEMARQLDIDPTQFQSYGEFRQLAEYYKIKKGNDALMDWMAREWHHPAIDVSRSPIHRLIAGSRFAHIYTTNYDRWLEAAHDAYPTPYIKIASADDLARAEDGVRQIVKLHGDLDNGAPIPTARTPSRGTCWRSGASGCCQWKTINRTPAPRSITSCAS
;
A
#
# COMPACT_ATOMS: atom_id res chain seq x y z
N MET A 1 11.80 -47.36 13.65
CA MET A 1 10.78 -46.38 13.22
C MET A 1 11.48 -45.03 13.15
N SER A 2 12.19 -44.79 12.06
CA SER A 2 12.82 -43.52 11.73
C SER A 2 11.79 -42.68 10.98
N HIS A 3 11.38 -41.56 11.55
CA HIS A 3 10.65 -40.55 10.81
C HIS A 3 11.66 -39.76 9.97
N ASP A 4 11.72 -40.11 8.69
CA ASP A 4 12.37 -39.28 7.67
C ASP A 4 11.57 -37.97 7.55
N TYR A 5 12.13 -36.90 8.09
CA TYR A 5 11.78 -35.55 7.66
C TYR A 5 12.54 -35.28 6.36
N PRO A 6 11.89 -34.75 5.30
CA PRO A 6 12.60 -34.41 4.08
C PRO A 6 13.68 -33.35 4.37
N ALA A 7 14.82 -33.50 3.72
CA ALA A 7 15.92 -32.56 3.81
C ALA A 7 15.44 -31.16 3.34
N ALA A 8 16.04 -30.11 3.91
CA ALA A 8 15.72 -28.71 3.60
C ALA A 8 15.82 -28.36 2.09
N ASP A 9 16.42 -29.26 1.30
CA ASP A 9 16.62 -29.16 -0.13
C ASP A 9 15.33 -29.41 -0.93
N ASP A 10 14.36 -30.17 -0.39
CA ASP A 10 13.10 -30.51 -1.07
C ASP A 10 12.06 -29.38 -1.03
N ILE A 11 12.21 -28.43 -0.11
CA ILE A 11 11.29 -27.26 0.01
C ILE A 11 11.59 -26.21 -1.08
N CYS A 12 12.77 -26.24 -1.69
CA CYS A 12 13.20 -25.24 -2.68
C CYS A 12 12.87 -25.59 -4.15
N LEU A 13 12.30 -26.77 -4.45
CA LEU A 13 12.13 -27.26 -5.82
C LEU A 13 10.77 -26.98 -6.49
N ALA A 14 9.93 -26.07 -5.98
CA ALA A 14 8.63 -25.78 -6.62
C ALA A 14 8.30 -24.29 -6.83
N PHE A 15 9.30 -23.40 -6.78
CA PHE A 15 9.12 -22.04 -7.28
C PHE A 15 9.99 -21.84 -8.52
N ASP A 16 9.47 -22.26 -9.68
CA ASP A 16 10.05 -21.88 -10.95
C ASP A 16 9.85 -20.37 -11.14
N ALA A 17 10.88 -19.61 -10.83
CA ALA A 17 10.91 -18.16 -10.97
C ALA A 17 11.18 -17.72 -12.42
N GLU A 18 11.48 -18.63 -13.36
CA GLU A 18 11.81 -18.27 -14.75
C GLU A 18 10.71 -17.48 -15.45
N PRO A 19 9.39 -17.79 -15.30
CA PRO A 19 8.34 -16.97 -15.88
C PRO A 19 8.35 -15.52 -15.35
N ILE A 20 8.62 -15.34 -14.06
CA ILE A 20 8.71 -14.02 -13.41
C ILE A 20 9.97 -13.31 -13.89
N ARG A 21 11.10 -14.00 -13.93
CA ARG A 21 12.38 -13.48 -14.41
C ARG A 21 12.28 -13.02 -15.87
N SER A 22 11.67 -13.83 -16.73
CA SER A 22 11.41 -13.50 -18.13
C SER A 22 10.51 -12.27 -18.25
N ALA A 23 9.43 -12.20 -17.49
CA ALA A 23 8.55 -11.02 -17.45
C ALA A 23 9.27 -9.76 -16.94
N TYR A 24 10.16 -9.89 -15.95
CA TYR A 24 10.98 -8.79 -15.44
C TYR A 24 11.94 -8.25 -16.50
N LEU A 25 12.65 -9.15 -17.21
CA LEU A 25 13.59 -8.77 -18.25
C LEU A 25 12.89 -8.11 -19.45
N GLN A 26 11.65 -8.51 -19.72
CA GLN A 26 10.80 -7.94 -20.77
C GLN A 26 10.02 -6.70 -20.33
N GLY A 27 10.19 -6.22 -19.08
CA GLY A 27 9.52 -5.02 -18.59
C GLY A 27 8.00 -5.17 -18.39
N ARG A 28 7.49 -6.40 -18.29
CA ARG A 28 6.04 -6.69 -18.19
C ARG A 28 5.53 -6.79 -16.76
N LEU A 29 6.40 -6.67 -15.76
CA LEU A 29 6.01 -6.75 -14.36
C LEU A 29 5.63 -5.37 -13.80
N ILE A 30 4.59 -5.38 -12.97
CA ILE A 30 4.17 -4.26 -12.14
C ILE A 30 4.52 -4.59 -10.70
N LEU A 31 5.22 -3.67 -10.03
CA LEU A 31 5.54 -3.83 -8.61
C LEU A 31 4.42 -3.26 -7.75
N PHE A 32 3.90 -4.05 -6.80
CA PHE A 32 3.01 -3.56 -5.74
C PHE A 32 3.79 -3.42 -4.43
N ALA A 33 4.02 -2.17 -4.01
CA ALA A 33 4.78 -1.82 -2.81
C ALA A 33 3.83 -1.36 -1.70
N GLY A 34 3.73 -2.12 -0.61
CA GLY A 34 2.98 -1.75 0.58
C GLY A 34 3.88 -1.18 1.70
N ALA A 35 3.28 -0.95 2.86
CA ALA A 35 3.96 -0.35 4.03
C ALA A 35 5.19 -1.15 4.49
N GLY A 36 5.24 -2.45 4.18
CA GLY A 36 6.38 -3.31 4.47
C GLY A 36 7.70 -2.86 3.80
N VAL A 37 7.63 -2.19 2.65
CA VAL A 37 8.82 -1.62 1.99
C VAL A 37 9.47 -0.54 2.85
N SER A 38 8.64 0.25 3.54
CA SER A 38 9.09 1.37 4.38
C SER A 38 9.24 0.99 5.87
N ALA A 39 8.94 -0.24 6.26
CA ALA A 39 8.98 -0.68 7.66
C ALA A 39 10.38 -0.56 8.28
N GLY A 40 11.43 -0.78 7.49
CA GLY A 40 12.82 -0.66 7.94
C GLY A 40 13.31 0.78 8.14
N LEU A 41 12.50 1.79 7.82
CA LEU A 41 12.86 3.21 7.95
C LEU A 41 12.46 3.81 9.32
N GLY A 42 11.90 3.01 10.23
CA GLY A 42 11.50 3.47 11.57
C GLY A 42 10.28 4.39 11.57
N LEU A 43 9.47 4.32 10.52
CA LEU A 43 8.24 5.08 10.37
C LEU A 43 7.21 4.73 11.45
N PRO A 44 6.37 5.69 11.88
CA PRO A 44 5.21 5.36 12.71
C PRO A 44 4.37 4.23 12.10
N THR A 45 4.06 3.27 12.94
CA THR A 45 3.19 2.14 12.62
C THR A 45 1.72 2.58 12.62
N PHE A 46 0.87 1.77 11.99
CA PHE A 46 -0.56 2.03 11.98
C PHE A 46 -1.18 2.11 13.39
N PRO A 47 -0.85 1.23 14.36
CA PRO A 47 -1.31 1.40 15.74
C PRO A 47 -0.85 2.71 16.40
N GLN A 48 0.35 3.20 16.09
CA GLN A 48 0.84 4.49 16.59
C GLN A 48 0.04 5.67 16.01
N LEU A 49 -0.32 5.62 14.72
CA LEU A 49 -1.24 6.60 14.12
C LEU A 49 -2.60 6.59 14.84
N VAL A 50 -3.17 5.42 15.08
CA VAL A 50 -4.46 5.29 15.79
C VAL A 50 -4.36 5.87 17.21
N ALA A 51 -3.29 5.55 17.93
CA ALA A 51 -3.06 6.05 19.27
C ALA A 51 -2.92 7.57 19.30
N GLU A 52 -2.20 8.15 18.33
CA GLU A 52 -2.04 9.59 18.24
C GLU A 52 -3.38 10.29 17.94
N MET A 53 -4.19 9.77 17.01
CA MET A 53 -5.53 10.30 16.76
C MET A 53 -6.41 10.27 18.02
N ALA A 54 -6.40 9.15 18.75
CA ALA A 54 -7.16 9.01 19.99
C ALA A 54 -6.69 10.03 21.05
N ARG A 55 -5.37 10.16 21.24
CA ARG A 55 -4.77 11.11 22.18
C ARG A 55 -5.15 12.56 21.87
N GLN A 56 -5.11 12.96 20.60
CA GLN A 56 -5.50 14.32 20.19
C GLN A 56 -7.01 14.61 20.35
N LEU A 57 -7.82 13.57 20.47
CA LEU A 57 -9.26 13.64 20.75
C LEU A 57 -9.58 13.46 22.24
N ASP A 58 -8.56 13.39 23.10
CA ASP A 58 -8.70 13.12 24.54
C ASP A 58 -9.42 11.79 24.83
N ILE A 59 -9.24 10.80 23.94
CA ILE A 59 -9.72 9.43 24.08
C ILE A 59 -8.56 8.55 24.54
N ASP A 60 -8.78 7.68 25.52
CA ASP A 60 -7.81 6.68 25.94
C ASP A 60 -7.48 5.71 24.79
N PRO A 61 -6.23 5.71 24.28
CA PRO A 61 -5.82 4.85 23.17
C PRO A 61 -6.01 3.36 23.45
N THR A 62 -5.88 2.93 24.71
CA THR A 62 -5.97 1.51 25.10
C THR A 62 -7.41 0.99 25.01
N GLN A 63 -8.37 1.83 25.38
CA GLN A 63 -9.79 1.53 25.25
C GLN A 63 -10.22 1.50 23.77
N PHE A 64 -9.72 2.44 22.98
CA PHE A 64 -10.05 2.51 21.56
C PHE A 64 -9.47 1.32 20.77
N GLN A 65 -8.21 0.94 21.00
CA GLN A 65 -7.59 -0.19 20.29
C GLN A 65 -8.32 -1.53 20.48
N SER A 66 -9.06 -1.67 21.58
CA SER A 66 -9.76 -2.92 21.92
C SER A 66 -11.11 -3.08 21.21
N TYR A 67 -11.77 -1.98 20.80
CA TYR A 67 -13.16 -2.02 20.31
C TYR A 67 -13.45 -1.08 19.13
N GLY A 68 -12.51 -0.22 18.78
CA GLY A 68 -12.70 0.89 17.85
C GLY A 68 -12.33 0.54 16.41
N GLU A 69 -13.19 0.91 15.47
CA GLU A 69 -12.91 0.84 14.04
C GLU A 69 -12.14 2.09 13.58
N PHE A 70 -10.93 1.92 13.04
CA PHE A 70 -10.07 3.03 12.58
C PHE A 70 -10.80 4.05 11.72
N ARG A 71 -11.62 3.59 10.76
CA ARG A 71 -12.34 4.46 9.84
C ARG A 71 -13.36 5.36 10.54
N GLN A 72 -13.92 4.89 11.66
CA GLN A 72 -14.85 5.68 12.47
C GLN A 72 -14.09 6.73 13.28
N LEU A 73 -12.92 6.38 13.84
CA LEU A 73 -12.05 7.35 14.50
C LEU A 73 -11.55 8.41 13.56
N ALA A 74 -11.12 8.05 12.35
CA ALA A 74 -10.70 9.02 11.34
C ALA A 74 -11.85 9.98 10.94
N GLU A 75 -13.08 9.46 10.80
CA GLU A 75 -14.25 10.31 10.54
C GLU A 75 -14.53 11.24 11.73
N TYR A 76 -14.51 10.72 12.95
CA TYR A 76 -14.76 11.50 14.16
C TYR A 76 -13.68 12.57 14.37
N TYR A 77 -12.42 12.22 14.13
CA TYR A 77 -11.28 13.14 14.16
C TYR A 77 -11.51 14.28 13.19
N LYS A 78 -11.82 13.97 11.93
CA LYS A 78 -12.11 14.97 10.90
C LYS A 78 -13.25 15.91 11.30
N ILE A 79 -14.32 15.40 11.89
CA ILE A 79 -15.47 16.20 12.34
C ILE A 79 -15.08 17.14 13.48
N LYS A 80 -14.24 16.70 14.42
CA LYS A 80 -13.92 17.43 15.65
C LYS A 80 -12.74 18.39 15.52
N LYS A 81 -11.72 18.03 14.76
CA LYS A 81 -10.42 18.74 14.70
C LYS A 81 -10.04 19.16 13.28
N GLY A 82 -10.76 18.72 12.25
CA GLY A 82 -10.32 18.85 10.86
C GLY A 82 -9.21 17.85 10.55
N ASN A 83 -8.34 18.16 9.58
CA ASN A 83 -7.23 17.28 9.17
C ASN A 83 -5.84 17.86 9.48
N ASP A 84 -5.72 19.18 9.61
CA ASP A 84 -4.44 19.88 9.54
C ASP A 84 -3.46 19.41 10.63
N ALA A 85 -3.89 19.40 11.90
CA ALA A 85 -3.03 18.98 13.01
C ALA A 85 -2.51 17.54 12.89
N LEU A 86 -3.32 16.64 12.32
CA LEU A 86 -2.91 15.26 12.07
C LEU A 86 -1.97 15.18 10.88
N MET A 87 -2.28 15.87 9.78
CA MET A 87 -1.41 15.92 8.60
C MET A 87 -0.04 16.51 8.93
N ASP A 88 0.02 17.55 9.77
CA ASP A 88 1.27 18.14 10.25
C ASP A 88 2.08 17.15 11.09
N TRP A 89 1.43 16.40 11.97
CA TRP A 89 2.08 15.33 12.73
C TRP A 89 2.61 14.24 11.79
N MET A 90 1.78 13.78 10.85
CA MET A 90 2.15 12.77 9.87
C MET A 90 3.36 13.20 9.03
N ALA A 91 3.36 14.43 8.50
CA ALA A 91 4.47 14.94 7.72
C ALA A 91 5.78 14.99 8.53
N ARG A 92 5.73 15.44 9.80
CA ARG A 92 6.91 15.48 10.67
C ARG A 92 7.48 14.11 10.98
N GLU A 93 6.61 13.15 11.31
CA GLU A 93 7.07 11.82 11.75
C GLU A 93 7.42 10.90 10.56
N TRP A 94 6.66 10.93 9.46
CA TRP A 94 6.93 10.07 8.31
C TRP A 94 8.00 10.59 7.36
N HIS A 95 8.30 11.89 7.37
CA HIS A 95 9.33 12.51 6.54
C HIS A 95 10.47 13.11 7.36
N HIS A 96 10.74 12.54 8.52
CA HIS A 96 11.76 13.03 9.44
C HIS A 96 13.13 13.15 8.72
N PRO A 97 13.83 14.31 8.82
CA PRO A 97 15.04 14.58 8.03
C PRO A 97 16.22 13.67 8.37
N ALA A 98 16.20 12.99 9.52
CA ALA A 98 17.24 12.01 9.89
C ALA A 98 17.14 10.68 9.11
N ILE A 99 16.04 10.43 8.40
CA ILE A 99 15.88 9.22 7.60
C ILE A 99 16.67 9.37 6.31
N ASP A 100 17.69 8.53 6.14
CA ASP A 100 18.47 8.42 4.92
C ASP A 100 18.04 7.18 4.12
N VAL A 101 17.17 7.40 3.13
CA VAL A 101 16.62 6.33 2.29
C VAL A 101 17.69 5.66 1.41
N SER A 102 18.80 6.34 1.11
CA SER A 102 19.89 5.78 0.29
C SER A 102 20.55 4.58 0.96
N ARG A 103 20.45 4.49 2.29
CA ARG A 103 20.98 3.37 3.07
C ARG A 103 20.05 2.16 3.07
N SER A 104 18.81 2.29 2.60
CA SER A 104 17.85 1.18 2.56
C SER A 104 18.11 0.28 1.35
N PRO A 105 18.49 -1.01 1.56
CA PRO A 105 18.76 -1.91 0.45
C PRO A 105 17.53 -2.16 -0.43
N ILE A 106 16.33 -2.19 0.17
CA ILE A 106 15.07 -2.43 -0.54
C ILE A 106 14.78 -1.27 -1.49
N HIS A 107 14.86 -0.03 -1.01
CA HIS A 107 14.60 1.16 -1.83
C HIS A 107 15.62 1.31 -2.96
N ARG A 108 16.89 1.04 -2.68
CA ARG A 108 17.95 0.99 -3.70
C ARG A 108 17.64 -0.04 -4.80
N LEU A 109 17.23 -1.25 -4.42
CA LEU A 109 16.89 -2.31 -5.38
C LEU A 109 15.67 -1.93 -6.22
N ILE A 110 14.65 -1.30 -5.61
CA ILE A 110 13.47 -0.84 -6.32
C ILE A 110 13.83 0.28 -7.30
N ALA A 111 14.58 1.30 -6.86
CA ALA A 111 15.01 2.40 -7.72
C ALA A 111 15.88 1.91 -8.88
N GLY A 112 16.82 0.99 -8.65
CA GLY A 112 17.65 0.40 -9.70
C GLY A 112 16.99 -0.72 -10.52
N SER A 113 15.73 -1.07 -10.26
CA SER A 113 15.04 -2.15 -10.96
C SER A 113 14.63 -1.78 -12.39
N ARG A 114 14.02 -2.72 -13.12
CA ARG A 114 13.41 -2.49 -14.45
C ARG A 114 11.89 -2.32 -14.42
N PHE A 115 11.28 -2.16 -13.25
CA PHE A 115 9.83 -1.98 -13.19
C PHE A 115 9.44 -0.65 -13.85
N ALA A 116 8.63 -0.71 -14.91
CA ALA A 116 8.10 0.49 -15.54
C ALA A 116 6.98 1.12 -14.68
N HIS A 117 6.23 0.29 -13.96
CA HIS A 117 5.13 0.72 -13.11
C HIS A 117 5.30 0.20 -11.68
N ILE A 118 5.19 1.11 -10.72
CA ILE A 118 5.23 0.84 -9.29
C ILE A 118 3.93 1.37 -8.69
N TYR A 119 3.13 0.49 -8.11
CA TYR A 119 1.86 0.81 -7.46
C TYR A 119 2.07 0.74 -5.96
N THR A 120 1.67 1.78 -5.23
CA THR A 120 1.82 1.81 -3.78
C THR A 120 0.56 2.31 -3.08
N THR A 121 0.33 1.78 -1.89
CA THR A 121 -0.67 2.26 -0.94
C THR A 121 -0.05 3.13 0.15
N ASN A 122 1.25 3.39 0.08
CA ASN A 122 1.98 4.19 1.06
C ASN A 122 1.75 5.69 0.84
N TYR A 123 1.71 6.40 1.95
CA TYR A 123 1.61 7.86 1.99
C TYR A 123 2.99 8.54 2.00
N ASP A 124 4.02 7.83 2.45
CA ASP A 124 5.39 8.34 2.52
C ASP A 124 5.99 8.61 1.14
N ARG A 125 7.05 9.42 1.10
CA ARG A 125 7.73 9.85 -0.14
C ARG A 125 9.00 9.05 -0.45
N TRP A 126 9.21 7.92 0.24
CA TRP A 126 10.53 7.27 0.25
C TRP A 126 10.82 6.52 -1.04
N LEU A 127 9.80 6.11 -1.80
CA LEU A 127 10.02 5.59 -3.15
C LEU A 127 10.57 6.68 -4.05
N GLU A 128 9.95 7.86 -4.04
CA GLU A 128 10.35 9.04 -4.81
C GLU A 128 11.76 9.48 -4.44
N ALA A 129 12.02 9.68 -3.14
CA ALA A 129 13.34 10.07 -2.64
C ALA A 129 14.44 9.04 -2.98
N ALA A 130 14.10 7.74 -3.07
CA ALA A 130 15.04 6.73 -3.52
C ALA A 130 15.36 6.84 -5.02
N HIS A 131 14.41 7.23 -5.85
CA HIS A 131 14.66 7.47 -7.28
C HIS A 131 15.45 8.75 -7.51
N ASP A 132 15.28 9.76 -6.65
CA ASP A 132 16.12 10.96 -6.64
C ASP A 132 17.58 10.62 -6.23
N ALA A 133 17.75 9.78 -5.19
CA ALA A 133 19.07 9.34 -4.73
C ALA A 133 19.77 8.39 -5.72
N TYR A 134 19.01 7.59 -6.47
CA TYR A 134 19.50 6.68 -7.51
C TYR A 134 18.89 7.09 -8.86
N PRO A 135 19.46 8.11 -9.54
CA PRO A 135 18.80 8.93 -10.56
C PRO A 135 18.22 8.08 -11.70
N THR A 136 16.96 7.70 -11.51
CA THR A 136 16.14 6.96 -12.46
C THR A 136 14.93 7.84 -12.74
N PRO A 137 14.72 8.31 -13.98
CA PRO A 137 13.59 9.17 -14.30
C PRO A 137 12.27 8.51 -13.92
N TYR A 138 11.40 9.25 -13.23
CA TYR A 138 10.09 8.77 -12.82
C TYR A 138 9.05 9.89 -12.85
N ILE A 139 7.78 9.50 -12.94
CA ILE A 139 6.60 10.36 -12.83
C ILE A 139 5.80 9.89 -11.62
N LYS A 140 5.52 10.80 -10.68
CA LYS A 140 4.61 10.56 -9.56
C LYS A 140 3.17 10.76 -10.02
N ILE A 141 2.32 9.75 -9.78
CA ILE A 141 0.89 9.80 -10.09
C ILE A 141 0.11 9.62 -8.78
N ALA A 142 -0.39 10.72 -8.22
CA ALA A 142 -1.20 10.70 -6.98
C ALA A 142 -2.64 11.18 -7.19
N SER A 143 -2.93 11.77 -8.37
CA SER A 143 -4.22 12.30 -8.76
C SER A 143 -4.60 11.92 -10.19
N ALA A 144 -5.87 12.17 -10.57
CA ALA A 144 -6.33 11.97 -11.94
C ALA A 144 -5.65 12.94 -12.93
N ASP A 145 -5.31 14.15 -12.48
CA ASP A 145 -4.60 15.13 -13.30
C ASP A 145 -3.17 14.69 -13.59
N ASP A 146 -2.49 14.06 -12.62
CA ASP A 146 -1.16 13.48 -12.84
C ASP A 146 -1.24 12.33 -13.85
N LEU A 147 -2.28 11.49 -13.77
CA LEU A 147 -2.50 10.38 -14.69
C LEU A 147 -2.71 10.87 -16.13
N ALA A 148 -3.46 11.96 -16.32
CA ALA A 148 -3.68 12.55 -17.63
C ALA A 148 -2.42 13.15 -18.26
N ARG A 149 -1.41 13.47 -17.43
CA ARG A 149 -0.10 14.01 -17.84
C ARG A 149 1.00 12.95 -17.90
N ALA A 150 0.68 11.70 -17.59
CA ALA A 150 1.67 10.64 -17.54
C ALA A 150 2.20 10.34 -18.95
N GLU A 151 3.53 10.33 -19.09
CA GLU A 151 4.20 10.00 -20.34
C GLU A 151 4.51 8.51 -20.42
N ASP A 152 4.38 7.94 -21.61
CA ASP A 152 4.80 6.58 -21.89
C ASP A 152 6.33 6.50 -21.95
N GLY A 153 6.89 5.38 -21.47
CA GLY A 153 8.33 5.13 -21.50
C GLY A 153 9.14 5.72 -20.33
N VAL A 154 8.51 6.52 -19.47
CA VAL A 154 9.08 6.94 -18.18
C VAL A 154 8.48 6.09 -17.06
N ARG A 155 9.27 5.76 -16.02
CA ARG A 155 8.76 4.99 -14.88
C ARG A 155 7.62 5.75 -14.20
N GLN A 156 6.57 5.03 -13.79
CA GLN A 156 5.43 5.60 -13.08
C GLN A 156 5.37 5.06 -11.65
N ILE A 157 5.29 5.97 -10.66
CA ILE A 157 5.03 5.65 -9.26
C ILE A 157 3.60 6.10 -8.95
N VAL A 158 2.67 5.14 -8.89
CA VAL A 158 1.23 5.35 -8.73
C VAL A 158 0.84 5.18 -7.26
N LYS A 159 0.39 6.26 -6.63
CA LYS A 159 -0.05 6.26 -5.22
C LYS A 159 -1.57 6.16 -5.14
N LEU A 160 -2.06 4.98 -4.79
CA LEU A 160 -3.50 4.65 -4.84
C LEU A 160 -4.33 5.39 -3.78
N HIS A 161 -3.73 5.70 -2.64
CA HIS A 161 -4.39 6.39 -1.53
C HIS A 161 -4.07 7.89 -1.45
N GLY A 162 -3.31 8.40 -2.42
CA GLY A 162 -2.84 9.78 -2.44
C GLY A 162 -1.46 9.93 -1.81
N ASP A 163 -1.12 11.16 -1.46
CA ASP A 163 0.22 11.56 -1.04
C ASP A 163 0.13 12.62 0.06
N LEU A 164 1.01 12.55 1.06
CA LEU A 164 1.04 13.56 2.14
C LEU A 164 1.44 14.93 1.58
N ASP A 165 2.33 14.95 0.60
CA ASP A 165 2.81 16.20 -0.02
C ASP A 165 1.68 16.95 -0.76
N ASN A 166 0.62 16.24 -1.18
CA ASN A 166 -0.55 16.82 -1.85
C ASN A 166 -1.71 17.10 -0.88
N GLY A 167 -1.50 16.96 0.43
CA GLY A 167 -2.54 17.15 1.44
C GLY A 167 -3.66 16.10 1.37
N ALA A 168 -3.37 14.90 0.84
CA ALA A 168 -4.38 13.86 0.70
C ALA A 168 -4.92 13.44 2.09
N PRO A 169 -6.24 13.56 2.34
CA PRO A 169 -6.79 13.28 3.65
C PRO A 169 -6.81 11.77 3.93
N ILE A 170 -6.69 11.42 5.21
CA ILE A 170 -6.81 10.04 5.66
C ILE A 170 -8.20 9.48 5.28
N PRO A 171 -8.27 8.24 4.76
CA PRO A 171 -9.53 7.57 4.46
C PRO A 171 -10.39 7.41 5.71
N THR A 172 -11.60 7.94 5.65
CA THR A 172 -12.62 7.83 6.69
C THR A 172 -13.67 6.78 6.31
N ALA A 173 -14.61 6.49 7.21
CA ALA A 173 -15.73 5.58 6.93
C ALA A 173 -16.57 6.02 5.72
N ARG A 174 -16.59 7.32 5.41
CA ARG A 174 -17.29 7.90 4.25
C ARG A 174 -16.43 8.03 3.01
N THR A 175 -15.12 7.80 3.11
CA THR A 175 -14.26 7.78 1.92
C THR A 175 -14.69 6.60 1.06
N PRO A 176 -15.18 6.83 -0.17
CA PRO A 176 -15.46 5.72 -1.07
C PRO A 176 -14.17 4.94 -1.27
N SER A 177 -14.22 3.61 -1.12
CA SER A 177 -13.13 2.76 -1.60
C SER A 177 -12.89 3.17 -3.05
N ARG A 178 -11.70 3.68 -3.39
CA ARG A 178 -11.34 4.07 -4.76
C ARG A 178 -11.24 2.82 -5.64
N GLY A 179 -12.37 2.16 -5.86
CA GLY A 179 -12.80 1.42 -7.03
C GLY A 179 -14.02 2.13 -7.61
N THR A 180 -14.04 3.47 -7.53
CA THR A 180 -15.10 4.29 -8.09
C THR A 180 -15.09 4.14 -9.59
N CYS A 181 -16.16 3.50 -10.06
CA CYS A 181 -16.64 3.47 -11.43
C CYS A 181 -16.35 4.81 -12.12
N TRP A 182 -15.41 4.80 -13.07
CA TRP A 182 -15.26 5.86 -14.05
C TRP A 182 -16.49 5.84 -14.94
N ARG A 183 -17.36 6.83 -14.80
CA ARG A 183 -18.46 7.07 -15.73
C ARG A 183 -18.26 8.40 -16.43
N SER A 184 -17.69 8.35 -17.62
CA SER A 184 -18.32 9.04 -18.74
C SER A 184 -19.58 8.26 -19.10
N GLY A 185 -20.72 8.94 -19.27
CA GLY A 185 -22.05 8.33 -19.27
C GLY A 185 -22.22 7.06 -20.13
N ALA A 186 -22.62 5.96 -19.50
CA ALA A 186 -23.53 4.94 -20.01
C ALA A 186 -23.82 3.91 -18.90
N SER A 187 -25.06 3.46 -18.81
CA SER A 187 -25.62 2.51 -17.85
C SER A 187 -24.94 1.12 -17.85
N GLY A 188 -24.01 0.90 -16.92
CA GLY A 188 -23.58 -0.39 -16.40
C GLY A 188 -22.69 -0.21 -15.16
N CYS A 189 -22.88 -0.98 -14.08
CA CYS A 189 -22.05 -0.94 -12.87
C CYS A 189 -21.31 -2.28 -12.76
N CYS A 190 -20.02 -2.31 -13.09
CA CYS A 190 -19.18 -3.47 -12.80
C CYS A 190 -18.53 -3.28 -11.43
N GLN A 191 -19.07 -3.97 -10.42
CA GLN A 191 -18.46 -4.07 -9.10
C GLN A 191 -17.23 -4.99 -9.16
N TRP A 192 -16.04 -4.47 -8.86
CA TRP A 192 -14.93 -5.31 -8.42
C TRP A 192 -15.24 -5.80 -7.01
N LYS A 193 -15.82 -7.01 -6.89
CA LYS A 193 -15.93 -7.70 -5.60
C LYS A 193 -14.53 -8.07 -5.14
N THR A 194 -14.15 -7.60 -3.96
CA THR A 194 -12.99 -8.07 -3.21
C THR A 194 -13.05 -9.60 -3.11
N ILE A 195 -12.07 -10.30 -3.70
CA ILE A 195 -11.86 -11.73 -3.50
C ILE A 195 -11.28 -11.90 -2.09
N ASN A 196 -12.17 -11.98 -1.11
CA ASN A 196 -11.88 -12.47 0.25
C ASN A 196 -13.15 -13.11 0.83
N ARG A 197 -13.72 -14.06 0.09
CA ARG A 197 -14.62 -15.06 0.65
C ARG A 197 -13.91 -16.40 0.57
N THR A 198 -13.44 -16.88 1.72
CA THR A 198 -13.20 -18.30 1.97
C THR A 198 -14.44 -19.07 1.47
N PRO A 199 -14.29 -20.06 0.58
CA PRO A 199 -15.44 -20.88 0.21
C PRO A 199 -15.83 -21.73 1.42
N ALA A 200 -17.08 -21.60 1.86
CA ALA A 200 -17.67 -22.51 2.83
C ALA A 200 -17.60 -23.95 2.28
N PRO A 201 -17.33 -24.97 3.12
CA PRO A 201 -17.24 -26.35 2.67
C PRO A 201 -18.61 -26.80 2.14
N ARG A 202 -18.65 -27.24 0.87
CA ARG A 202 -19.84 -27.87 0.30
C ARG A 202 -19.93 -29.30 0.86
N SER A 203 -21.06 -29.59 1.48
CA SER A 203 -21.48 -30.96 1.83
C SER A 203 -21.50 -31.83 0.58
N ILE A 204 -20.79 -32.95 0.63
CA ILE A 204 -20.86 -34.02 -0.37
C ILE A 204 -22.19 -34.76 -0.13
N THR A 205 -23.16 -34.59 -1.02
CA THR A 205 -24.29 -35.50 -1.15
C THR A 205 -23.92 -36.62 -2.12
N SER A 206 -24.09 -37.86 -1.66
CA SER A 206 -23.80 -39.11 -2.34
C SER A 206 -24.59 -39.28 -3.64
N CYS A 207 -23.92 -39.70 -4.71
CA CYS A 207 -24.59 -40.44 -5.78
C CYS A 207 -24.84 -41.86 -5.28
N ALA A 208 -26.12 -42.23 -5.15
CA ALA A 208 -26.54 -43.62 -5.04
C ALA A 208 -26.65 -44.22 -6.45
N SER A 209 -26.22 -45.48 -6.54
CA SER A 209 -26.27 -46.38 -7.69
C SER A 209 -27.69 -46.74 -8.13
#